data_AF-A0A956K8R1-F1
#
_entry.id   AF-A0A956K8R1-F1
#
_cell.length_a   1.000
_cell.length_b   1.000
_cell.length_c   1.000
_cell.angle_alpha   90.00
_cell.angle_beta   90.00
_cell.angle_gamma   90.00
#
_symmetry.space_group_name_H-M   'P 1'
#
loop_
_entity.id
_entity.type
_entity.pdbx_description
1 polymer ?
#
loop_
_entity_poly.entity_id
_entity_poly.type
_entity_poly.pdbx_seq_one_letter_code
_entity_poly.pdbx_strand_id
1 'polypeptide(L)'
;MLAKLRTTLTRWGGILLRPKQTLAAIAAGTLATGGDGLGLTLAYLLGCQVENLAEAIARWRAFDSLLVLVNGLAWALLTPILVGLLLEGLIGSARGRVRHLSLAPLVLLATLGNLLRQQGVHLPGPVYLPEILATLWGAGLAMWMRRELPDDDAAAKLEALARGPARRDNGEVLEDTGRARLLLVASELHLRNDTLEPAEAAAREATKLDELGGLRKIAERALEQIVQIDQGEFDLRKRRKSLQRKLAATTDPVARLQVFSRLRETARVLDDRDDLEEVTRQQLEFAHGLIEGEPGAAKDAALEAVRDVFTASGDYAKVVELYGDLASRAGEA
;
A
#
# COMPACT_ATOMS: atom_id res chain seq x y z
N MET A 1 4.99 -17.16 5.52
CA MET A 1 3.55 -17.15 5.13
C MET A 1 2.66 -16.55 6.21
N LEU A 2 2.76 -16.99 7.47
CA LEU A 2 1.94 -16.51 8.59
C LEU A 2 2.00 -15.00 8.84
N ALA A 3 3.18 -14.38 8.75
CA ALA A 3 3.33 -12.93 8.91
C ALA A 3 2.53 -12.13 7.86
N LYS A 4 2.55 -12.56 6.59
CA LYS A 4 1.76 -11.94 5.52
C LYS A 4 0.26 -12.06 5.80
N LEU A 5 -0.20 -13.26 6.19
CA LEU A 5 -1.59 -13.49 6.57
C LEU A 5 -2.03 -12.58 7.72
N ARG A 6 -1.22 -12.49 8.79
CA ARG A 6 -1.49 -11.61 9.94
C ARG A 6 -1.61 -10.15 9.50
N THR A 7 -0.70 -9.65 8.67
CA THR A 7 -0.78 -8.27 8.18
C THR A 7 -2.05 -8.02 7.36
N THR A 8 -2.42 -8.95 6.47
CA THR A 8 -3.64 -8.86 5.67
C THR A 8 -4.90 -8.85 6.53
N LEU A 9 -5.00 -9.77 7.50
CA LEU A 9 -6.13 -9.81 8.45
C LEU A 9 -6.18 -8.54 9.30
N THR A 10 -5.04 -8.00 9.71
CA THR A 10 -4.95 -6.74 10.46
C THR A 10 -5.47 -5.57 9.63
N ARG A 11 -5.18 -5.54 8.31
CA ARG A 11 -5.75 -4.52 7.40
C ARG A 11 -7.26 -4.67 7.26
N TRP A 12 -7.75 -5.89 7.06
CA TRP A 12 -9.18 -6.15 6.85
C TRP A 12 -10.00 -5.88 8.11
N GLY A 13 -9.53 -6.31 9.29
CA GLY A 13 -10.17 -5.96 10.57
C GLY A 13 -10.00 -4.48 10.90
N GLY A 14 -8.83 -3.93 10.63
CA GLY A 14 -8.51 -2.52 10.87
C GLY A 14 -9.38 -1.56 10.06
N ILE A 15 -9.65 -1.84 8.79
CA ILE A 15 -10.52 -0.97 7.98
C ILE A 15 -11.96 -0.97 8.48
N LEU A 16 -12.43 -2.07 9.07
CA LEU A 16 -13.78 -2.18 9.63
C LEU A 16 -13.90 -1.49 10.99
N LEU A 17 -12.89 -1.63 11.85
CA LEU A 17 -12.94 -1.15 13.23
C LEU A 17 -12.35 0.25 13.41
N ARG A 18 -11.23 0.54 12.74
CA ARG A 18 -10.45 1.78 12.89
C ARG A 18 -9.93 2.26 11.52
N PRO A 19 -10.83 2.69 10.63
CA PRO A 19 -10.46 2.99 9.24
C PRO A 19 -9.41 4.10 9.12
N LYS A 20 -9.50 5.18 9.93
CA LYS A 20 -8.52 6.28 9.92
C LYS A 20 -7.10 5.82 10.24
N GLN A 21 -6.92 5.08 11.32
CA GLN A 21 -5.61 4.58 11.75
C GLN A 21 -5.04 3.60 10.72
N THR A 22 -5.89 2.74 10.16
CA THR A 22 -5.49 1.76 9.15
C THR A 22 -5.02 2.44 7.86
N LEU A 23 -5.75 3.45 7.38
CA LEU A 23 -5.33 4.22 6.21
C LEU A 23 -4.05 5.01 6.46
N ALA A 24 -3.89 5.63 7.63
CA ALA A 24 -2.65 6.34 8.00
C ALA A 24 -1.45 5.38 8.04
N ALA A 25 -1.63 4.20 8.62
CA ALA A 25 -0.59 3.17 8.68
C ALA A 25 -0.22 2.62 7.28
N ILE A 26 -1.20 2.48 6.38
CA ILE A 26 -0.96 2.12 4.97
C ILE A 26 -0.23 3.25 4.23
N ALA A 27 -0.63 4.51 4.44
CA ALA A 27 0.00 5.68 3.83
C ALA A 27 1.47 5.83 4.27
N ALA A 28 1.74 5.57 5.56
CA ALA A 28 3.08 5.54 6.14
C ALA A 28 3.91 4.31 5.72
N GLY A 29 3.35 3.36 4.97
CA GLY A 29 4.05 2.15 4.53
C GLY A 29 4.28 1.11 5.62
N THR A 30 3.80 1.32 6.84
CA THR A 30 3.92 0.39 7.98
C THR A 30 3.11 -0.88 7.78
N LEU A 31 1.97 -0.79 7.08
CA LEU A 31 1.21 -1.94 6.61
C LEU A 31 1.52 -2.17 5.14
N ALA A 32 2.08 -3.35 4.82
CA ALA A 32 2.28 -3.77 3.44
C ALA A 32 0.96 -3.67 2.66
N THR A 33 1.00 -3.42 1.35
CA THR A 33 -0.19 -3.41 0.49
C THR A 33 -0.01 -4.42 -0.65
N GLY A 34 -1.03 -5.21 -0.96
CA GLY A 34 -1.00 -6.11 -2.10
C GLY A 34 -1.87 -7.35 -1.92
N GLY A 35 -2.57 -7.72 -2.99
CA GLY A 35 -3.40 -8.93 -3.03
C GLY A 35 -4.72 -8.86 -2.26
N ASP A 36 -5.09 -7.70 -1.70
CA ASP A 36 -6.33 -7.55 -0.92
C ASP A 36 -7.58 -7.88 -1.75
N GLY A 37 -7.61 -7.49 -3.03
CA GLY A 37 -8.73 -7.82 -3.92
C GLY A 37 -8.91 -9.32 -4.11
N LEU A 38 -7.84 -10.03 -4.47
CA LEU A 38 -7.88 -11.49 -4.63
C LEU A 38 -8.21 -12.19 -3.30
N GLY A 39 -7.59 -11.75 -2.20
CA GLY A 39 -7.81 -12.34 -0.89
C GLY A 39 -9.25 -12.17 -0.41
N LEU A 40 -9.83 -10.99 -0.55
CA LEU A 40 -11.22 -10.72 -0.15
C LEU A 40 -12.22 -11.45 -1.07
N THR A 41 -11.95 -11.54 -2.37
CA THR A 41 -12.79 -12.34 -3.29
C THR A 41 -12.74 -13.83 -2.93
N LEU A 42 -11.56 -14.38 -2.64
CA LEU A 42 -11.45 -15.77 -2.18
C LEU A 42 -12.16 -16.00 -0.85
N ALA A 43 -12.02 -15.07 0.10
CA ALA A 43 -12.72 -15.12 1.38
C ALA A 43 -14.25 -15.07 1.20
N TYR A 44 -14.75 -14.24 0.28
CA TYR A 44 -16.17 -14.21 -0.10
C TYR A 44 -16.63 -15.55 -0.67
N LEU A 45 -15.88 -16.12 -1.62
CA LEU A 45 -16.23 -17.40 -2.22
C LEU A 45 -16.31 -18.52 -1.17
N LEU A 46 -15.32 -18.58 -0.28
CA LEU A 46 -15.27 -19.58 0.80
C LEU A 46 -16.33 -19.34 1.88
N GLY A 47 -16.71 -18.09 2.15
CA GLY A 47 -17.71 -17.78 3.18
C GLY A 47 -19.15 -17.93 2.70
N CYS A 48 -19.41 -17.60 1.43
CA CYS A 48 -20.78 -17.43 0.92
C CYS A 48 -21.15 -18.36 -0.22
N GLN A 49 -20.18 -18.90 -0.97
CA GLN A 49 -20.45 -19.61 -2.23
C GLN A 49 -20.07 -21.08 -2.17
N VAL A 50 -19.68 -21.63 -1.02
CA VAL A 50 -19.27 -23.04 -0.90
C VAL A 50 -20.37 -24.00 -1.35
N GLU A 51 -21.63 -23.73 -0.99
CA GLU A 51 -22.77 -24.56 -1.41
C GLU A 51 -22.99 -24.49 -2.93
N ASN A 52 -23.02 -23.29 -3.50
CA ASN A 52 -23.16 -23.08 -4.94
C ASN A 52 -22.00 -23.71 -5.73
N LEU A 53 -20.77 -23.64 -5.20
CA LEU A 53 -19.60 -24.27 -5.80
C LEU A 53 -19.67 -25.80 -5.70
N ALA A 54 -20.09 -26.34 -4.55
CA ALA A 54 -20.29 -27.77 -4.38
C ALA A 54 -21.37 -28.31 -5.32
N GLU A 55 -22.47 -27.58 -5.47
CA GLU A 55 -23.54 -27.91 -6.41
C GLU A 55 -23.04 -27.85 -7.87
N ALA A 56 -22.28 -26.81 -8.23
CA ALA A 56 -21.70 -26.69 -9.57
C ALA A 56 -20.76 -27.86 -9.89
N ILE A 57 -19.93 -28.28 -8.93
CA ILE A 57 -19.04 -29.44 -9.06
C ILE A 57 -19.85 -30.74 -9.19
N ALA A 58 -20.92 -30.90 -8.41
CA ALA A 58 -21.79 -32.07 -8.49
C ALA A 58 -22.48 -32.15 -9.86
N ARG A 59 -23.03 -31.04 -10.36
CA ARG A 59 -23.64 -30.96 -11.70
C ARG A 59 -22.60 -31.21 -12.80
N TRP A 60 -21.40 -30.66 -12.68
CA TRP A 60 -20.31 -30.92 -13.61
C TRP A 60 -20.02 -32.43 -13.72
N ARG A 61 -19.89 -33.14 -12.59
CA ARG A 61 -19.67 -34.59 -12.58
C ARG A 61 -20.85 -35.38 -13.17
N ALA A 62 -22.08 -34.92 -12.97
CA ALA A 62 -23.26 -35.60 -13.48
C ALA A 62 -23.43 -35.46 -14.99
N PHE A 63 -23.07 -34.30 -15.56
CA PHE A 63 -23.24 -33.99 -16.98
C PHE A 63 -21.96 -34.09 -17.82
N ASP A 64 -20.82 -34.36 -17.18
CA ASP A 64 -19.47 -34.37 -17.76
C ASP A 64 -19.16 -33.14 -18.65
N SER A 65 -19.70 -31.98 -18.26
CA SER A 65 -19.68 -30.77 -19.08
C SER A 65 -18.98 -29.62 -18.37
N LEU A 66 -17.79 -29.28 -18.86
CA LEU A 66 -16.99 -28.17 -18.32
C LEU A 66 -17.72 -26.82 -18.38
N LEU A 67 -18.66 -26.65 -19.32
CA LEU A 67 -19.49 -25.45 -19.42
C LEU A 67 -20.39 -25.25 -18.20
N VAL A 68 -20.90 -26.34 -17.61
CA VAL A 68 -21.73 -26.27 -16.39
C VAL A 68 -20.92 -25.77 -15.19
N LEU A 69 -19.67 -26.24 -15.07
CA LEU A 69 -18.75 -25.79 -14.03
C LEU A 69 -18.40 -24.31 -14.19
N VAL A 70 -18.04 -23.89 -15.41
CA VAL A 70 -17.70 -22.50 -15.72
C VAL A 70 -18.89 -21.57 -15.43
N ASN A 71 -20.11 -21.97 -15.80
CA ASN A 71 -21.31 -21.20 -15.51
C ASN A 71 -21.54 -21.05 -13.99
N GLY A 72 -21.41 -22.15 -13.22
CA GLY A 72 -21.51 -22.08 -11.76
C GLY A 72 -20.46 -21.17 -11.12
N LEU A 73 -19.21 -21.25 -11.59
CA LEU A 73 -18.13 -20.38 -11.14
C LEU A 73 -18.40 -18.90 -11.50
N ALA A 74 -18.90 -18.64 -12.71
CA ALA A 74 -19.24 -17.30 -13.17
C ALA A 74 -20.30 -16.66 -12.27
N TRP A 75 -21.36 -17.40 -11.91
CA TRP A 75 -22.39 -16.92 -10.99
C TRP A 75 -21.85 -16.65 -9.58
N ALA A 76 -20.99 -17.53 -9.05
CA ALA A 76 -20.38 -17.35 -7.73
C ALA A 76 -19.45 -16.11 -7.68
N LEU A 77 -18.75 -15.81 -8.77
CA LEU A 77 -17.83 -14.68 -8.89
C LEU A 77 -18.52 -13.37 -9.29
N LEU A 78 -19.74 -13.42 -9.83
CA LEU A 78 -20.42 -12.25 -10.37
C LEU A 78 -20.59 -11.14 -9.33
N THR A 79 -21.11 -11.48 -8.15
CA THR A 79 -21.36 -10.52 -7.06
C THR A 79 -20.09 -9.79 -6.61
N PRO A 80 -19.00 -10.46 -6.18
CA PRO A 80 -17.79 -9.77 -5.73
C PRO A 80 -17.11 -8.98 -6.85
N ILE A 81 -17.21 -9.43 -8.11
CA ILE A 81 -16.71 -8.66 -9.26
C ILE A 81 -17.52 -7.38 -9.47
N LEU A 82 -18.85 -7.47 -9.54
CA LEU A 82 -19.71 -6.30 -9.76
C LEU A 82 -19.59 -5.28 -8.63
N VAL A 83 -19.63 -5.74 -7.37
CA VAL A 83 -19.44 -4.86 -6.21
C VAL A 83 -18.01 -4.30 -6.21
N GLY A 84 -17.00 -5.11 -6.52
CA GLY A 84 -15.61 -4.65 -6.66
C GLY A 84 -15.46 -3.52 -7.68
N LEU A 85 -16.05 -3.67 -8.86
CA LEU A 85 -16.04 -2.65 -9.92
C LEU A 85 -16.80 -1.38 -9.51
N LEU A 86 -17.96 -1.53 -8.87
CA LEU A 86 -18.75 -0.40 -8.36
C LEU A 86 -17.97 0.39 -7.30
N LEU A 87 -17.38 -0.30 -6.33
CA LEU A 87 -16.60 0.33 -5.27
C LEU A 87 -15.32 0.97 -5.82
N GLU A 88 -14.69 0.34 -6.82
CA GLU A 88 -13.57 0.92 -7.55
C GLU A 88 -13.96 2.22 -8.25
N GLY A 89 -15.11 2.27 -8.94
CA GLY A 89 -15.62 3.48 -9.57
C GLY A 89 -15.90 4.59 -8.56
N LEU A 90 -16.40 4.24 -7.36
CA LEU A 90 -16.66 5.21 -6.29
C LEU A 90 -15.38 5.78 -5.70
N ILE A 91 -14.36 4.95 -5.46
CA ILE A 91 -13.06 5.35 -4.88
C ILE A 91 -12.22 6.14 -5.89
N GLY A 92 -12.25 5.74 -7.16
CA GLY A 92 -11.41 6.28 -8.24
C GLY A 92 -10.15 5.45 -8.51
N SER A 93 -9.68 5.46 -9.76
CA SER A 93 -8.51 4.71 -10.25
C SER A 93 -7.21 5.06 -9.54
N ALA A 94 -7.08 6.30 -9.06
CA ALA A 94 -5.87 6.84 -8.43
C ALA A 94 -5.48 6.17 -7.10
N ARG A 95 -6.33 5.31 -6.51
CA ARG A 95 -6.15 4.79 -5.14
C ARG A 95 -5.94 3.29 -5.09
N GLY A 96 -5.17 2.76 -6.03
CA GLY A 96 -4.91 1.32 -6.19
C GLY A 96 -4.43 0.61 -4.90
N ARG A 97 -3.75 1.32 -3.99
CA ARG A 97 -3.23 0.78 -2.72
C ARG A 97 -4.31 0.34 -1.73
N VAL A 98 -5.49 0.96 -1.74
CA VAL A 98 -6.56 0.71 -0.76
C VAL A 98 -7.88 0.28 -1.40
N ARG A 99 -7.92 0.25 -2.73
CA ARG A 99 -9.13 0.13 -3.55
C ARG A 99 -10.04 -1.02 -3.12
N HIS A 100 -9.45 -2.15 -2.76
CA HIS A 100 -10.20 -3.36 -2.45
C HIS A 100 -10.60 -3.48 -0.97
N LEU A 101 -10.10 -2.63 -0.07
CA LEU A 101 -10.44 -2.71 1.35
C LEU A 101 -11.91 -2.38 1.62
N SER A 102 -12.57 -1.65 0.71
CA SER A 102 -14.03 -1.42 0.75
C SER A 102 -14.85 -2.69 0.51
N LEU A 103 -14.24 -3.80 0.07
CA LEU A 103 -14.91 -5.10 -0.03
C LEU A 103 -14.98 -5.83 1.31
N ALA A 104 -14.20 -5.43 2.32
CA ALA A 104 -14.21 -6.11 3.62
C ALA A 104 -15.61 -6.18 4.29
N PRO A 105 -16.45 -5.11 4.25
CA PRO A 105 -17.84 -5.20 4.71
C PRO A 105 -18.67 -6.25 3.95
N LEU A 106 -18.50 -6.34 2.63
CA LEU A 106 -19.16 -7.34 1.78
C LEU A 106 -18.85 -8.75 2.27
N VAL A 107 -17.56 -9.07 2.40
CA VAL A 107 -17.11 -10.39 2.86
C VAL A 107 -17.67 -10.69 4.24
N LEU A 108 -17.57 -9.75 5.19
CA LEU A 108 -18.00 -9.97 6.56
C LEU A 108 -19.51 -10.25 6.66
N LEU A 109 -20.34 -9.35 6.13
CA LEU A 109 -21.78 -9.43 6.29
C LEU A 109 -22.40 -10.55 5.47
N ALA A 110 -21.92 -10.80 4.24
CA ALA A 110 -22.41 -11.90 3.44
C ALA A 110 -22.05 -13.25 4.08
N THR A 111 -20.84 -13.39 4.62
CA THR A 111 -20.42 -14.63 5.31
C THR A 111 -21.24 -14.86 6.56
N LEU A 112 -21.43 -13.81 7.38
CA LEU A 112 -22.22 -13.90 8.60
C LEU A 112 -23.69 -14.21 8.29
N GLY A 113 -24.27 -13.58 7.27
CA GLY A 113 -25.62 -13.85 6.80
C GLY A 113 -25.80 -15.30 6.33
N ASN A 114 -24.81 -15.85 5.62
CA ASN A 114 -24.82 -17.25 5.19
C ASN A 114 -24.73 -18.22 6.37
N LEU A 115 -23.80 -17.99 7.31
CA LEU A 115 -23.64 -18.82 8.51
C LEU A 115 -24.91 -18.83 9.38
N LEU A 116 -25.56 -17.67 9.55
CA LEU A 116 -26.82 -17.60 10.30
C LEU A 116 -27.93 -18.43 9.65
N ARG A 117 -28.02 -18.43 8.31
CA ARG A 117 -29.00 -19.26 7.59
C ARG A 117 -28.74 -20.75 7.75
N GLN A 118 -27.46 -21.17 7.70
CA GLN A 118 -27.09 -22.56 7.95
C GLN A 118 -27.46 -23.02 9.36
N GLN A 119 -27.52 -22.11 10.32
CA GLN A 119 -28.00 -22.37 11.69
C GLN A 119 -29.52 -22.28 11.84
N GLY A 120 -30.27 -22.11 10.75
CA GLY A 120 -31.73 -22.00 10.77
C GLY A 120 -32.26 -20.64 11.22
N VAL A 121 -31.40 -19.62 11.33
CA VAL A 121 -31.84 -18.27 11.66
C VAL A 121 -32.48 -17.62 10.43
N HIS A 122 -33.79 -17.45 10.47
CA HIS A 122 -34.53 -16.75 9.43
C HIS A 122 -34.29 -15.23 9.55
N LEU A 123 -33.45 -14.71 8.68
CA LEU A 123 -33.28 -13.26 8.52
C LEU A 123 -34.52 -12.68 7.81
N PRO A 124 -35.19 -11.67 8.38
CA PRO A 124 -36.35 -11.05 7.74
C PRO A 124 -35.93 -10.34 6.45
N GLY A 125 -36.68 -10.55 5.36
CA GLY A 125 -36.45 -9.90 4.08
C GLY A 125 -35.94 -10.83 2.98
N PRO A 126 -35.44 -10.29 1.86
CA PRO A 126 -35.00 -11.08 0.72
C PRO A 126 -33.72 -11.87 1.01
N VAL A 127 -33.53 -12.97 0.27
CA VAL A 127 -32.34 -13.83 0.35
C VAL A 127 -31.03 -13.08 0.05
N TYR A 128 -31.08 -11.96 -0.65
CA TYR A 128 -29.92 -11.13 -0.98
C TYR A 128 -29.76 -9.90 -0.05
N LEU A 129 -30.49 -9.85 1.07
CA LEU A 129 -30.42 -8.72 2.01
C LEU A 129 -29.01 -8.48 2.59
N PRO A 130 -28.26 -9.52 3.05
CA PRO A 130 -26.90 -9.32 3.54
C PRO A 130 -25.99 -8.66 2.50
N GLU A 131 -26.07 -9.09 1.25
CA GLU A 131 -25.29 -8.56 0.13
C GLU A 131 -25.63 -7.10 -0.18
N ILE A 132 -26.92 -6.73 -0.13
CA ILE A 132 -27.36 -5.33 -0.28
C ILE A 132 -26.78 -4.47 0.84
N LEU A 133 -26.97 -4.86 2.10
CA LEU A 133 -26.49 -4.09 3.25
C LEU A 133 -24.97 -3.91 3.21
N ALA A 134 -24.26 -4.98 2.82
CA ALA A 134 -22.84 -4.95 2.74
C ALA A 134 -22.30 -4.13 1.55
N THR A 135 -23.01 -4.12 0.44
CA THR A 135 -22.73 -3.23 -0.70
C THR A 135 -22.92 -1.77 -0.31
N LEU A 136 -24.01 -1.44 0.38
CA LEU A 136 -24.28 -0.08 0.87
C LEU A 136 -23.19 0.38 1.87
N TRP A 137 -22.80 -0.50 2.79
CA TRP A 137 -21.73 -0.19 3.74
C TRP A 137 -20.38 -0.04 3.03
N GLY A 138 -20.05 -0.95 2.11
CA GLY A 138 -18.86 -0.85 1.27
C GLY A 138 -18.82 0.47 0.49
N ALA A 139 -19.96 0.91 -0.06
CA ALA A 139 -20.09 2.16 -0.79
C ALA A 139 -19.90 3.38 0.13
N GLY A 140 -20.50 3.37 1.33
CA GLY A 140 -20.27 4.40 2.34
C GLY A 140 -18.81 4.50 2.76
N LEU A 141 -18.16 3.36 2.99
CA LEU A 141 -16.73 3.29 3.30
C LEU A 141 -15.88 3.77 2.11
N ALA A 142 -16.19 3.37 0.89
CA ALA A 142 -15.53 3.84 -0.33
C ALA A 142 -15.60 5.36 -0.49
N MET A 143 -16.78 5.97 -0.32
CA MET A 143 -16.96 7.42 -0.37
C MET A 143 -16.19 8.13 0.75
N TRP A 144 -16.19 7.55 1.95
CA TRP A 144 -15.43 8.08 3.08
C TRP A 144 -13.92 8.02 2.82
N MET A 145 -13.39 6.88 2.35
CA MET A 145 -11.99 6.73 1.94
C MET A 145 -11.64 7.68 0.79
N ARG A 146 -12.58 7.92 -0.14
CA ARG A 146 -12.45 8.89 -1.22
C ARG A 146 -12.22 10.31 -0.69
N ARG A 147 -12.86 10.66 0.42
CA ARG A 147 -12.68 11.98 1.03
C ARG A 147 -11.34 12.13 1.75
N GLU A 148 -10.86 11.05 2.39
CA GLU A 148 -9.69 11.15 3.29
C GLU A 148 -8.34 10.88 2.61
N LEU A 149 -8.29 10.11 1.52
CA LEU A 149 -7.00 9.91 0.84
C LEU A 149 -6.73 11.05 -0.15
N PRO A 150 -5.47 11.51 -0.26
CA PRO A 150 -5.06 12.40 -1.33
C PRO A 150 -5.41 11.79 -2.69
N ASP A 151 -5.83 12.62 -3.65
CA ASP A 151 -6.00 12.19 -5.03
C ASP A 151 -4.62 12.21 -5.70
N ASP A 152 -4.02 11.03 -5.91
CA ASP A 152 -2.68 10.88 -6.51
C ASP A 152 -2.63 11.55 -7.91
N ASP A 153 -3.78 11.70 -8.59
CA ASP A 153 -3.92 12.37 -9.90
C ASP A 153 -4.31 13.85 -9.81
N ALA A 154 -4.53 14.41 -8.61
CA ALA A 154 -4.97 15.81 -8.48
C ALA A 154 -3.93 16.77 -9.04
N ALA A 155 -2.64 16.52 -8.84
CA ALA A 155 -1.58 17.35 -9.38
C ALA A 155 -1.65 17.41 -10.92
N ALA A 156 -1.73 16.25 -11.57
CA ALA A 156 -1.85 16.15 -13.02
C ALA A 156 -3.15 16.79 -13.56
N LYS A 157 -4.28 16.65 -12.85
CA LYS A 157 -5.54 17.31 -13.23
C LYS A 157 -5.44 18.83 -13.12
N LEU A 158 -4.78 19.35 -12.09
CA LEU A 158 -4.57 20.79 -11.93
C LEU A 158 -3.64 21.34 -13.02
N GLU A 159 -2.57 20.63 -13.38
CA GLU A 159 -1.74 20.98 -14.53
C GLU A 159 -2.53 20.97 -15.83
N ALA A 160 -3.34 19.93 -16.07
CA ALA A 160 -4.18 19.84 -17.26
C ALA A 160 -5.21 20.97 -17.33
N LEU A 161 -5.77 21.39 -16.19
CA LEU A 161 -6.67 22.54 -16.11
C LEU A 161 -5.95 23.87 -16.34
N ALA A 162 -4.71 24.01 -15.85
CA ALA A 162 -3.90 25.20 -16.05
C ALA A 162 -3.42 25.35 -17.51
N ARG A 163 -3.07 24.24 -18.16
CA ARG A 163 -2.62 24.18 -19.56
C ARG A 163 -3.76 24.10 -20.58
N GLY A 164 -4.94 23.66 -20.14
CA GLY A 164 -6.09 23.42 -21.00
C GLY A 164 -6.60 24.71 -21.66
N PRO A 165 -7.16 24.61 -22.89
CA PRO A 165 -7.86 25.74 -23.48
C PRO A 165 -9.03 26.14 -22.55
N ALA A 166 -9.28 27.45 -22.43
CA ALA A 166 -10.39 28.02 -21.68
C ALA A 166 -11.65 27.14 -21.78
N ARG A 167 -12.22 26.72 -20.65
CA ARG A 167 -13.38 25.81 -20.63
C ARG A 167 -14.48 26.38 -21.53
N ARG A 168 -14.75 25.68 -22.63
CA ARG A 168 -15.69 26.10 -23.69
C ARG A 168 -17.09 26.41 -23.20
N ASP A 169 -17.50 25.84 -22.07
CA ASP A 169 -18.89 25.94 -21.61
C ASP A 169 -19.25 27.31 -21.00
N ASN A 170 -18.27 28.12 -20.56
CA ASN A 170 -18.52 29.45 -19.98
C ASN A 170 -17.77 30.60 -20.66
N GLY A 171 -16.90 30.35 -21.65
CA GLY A 171 -16.13 31.39 -22.34
C GLY A 171 -15.09 32.13 -21.47
N GLU A 172 -15.00 31.82 -20.18
CA GLU A 172 -14.00 32.40 -19.27
C GLU A 172 -12.63 31.78 -19.53
N VAL A 173 -11.73 32.59 -20.08
CA VAL A 173 -10.30 32.27 -20.15
C VAL A 173 -9.73 32.43 -18.74
N LEU A 174 -9.18 31.34 -18.20
CA LEU A 174 -8.44 31.39 -16.93
C LEU A 174 -7.28 32.39 -17.07
N GLU A 175 -7.33 33.46 -16.28
CA GLU A 175 -6.27 34.44 -16.15
C GLU A 175 -4.95 33.79 -15.69
N ASP A 176 -3.83 34.41 -16.04
CA ASP A 176 -2.48 33.96 -15.66
C ASP A 176 -2.33 33.80 -14.15
N THR A 177 -2.94 34.69 -13.36
CA THR A 177 -2.95 34.55 -11.89
C THR A 177 -3.62 33.27 -11.43
N GLY A 178 -4.73 32.87 -12.08
CA GLY A 178 -5.46 31.64 -11.79
C GLY A 178 -4.67 30.40 -12.19
N ARG A 179 -4.07 30.43 -13.39
CA ARG A 179 -3.19 29.34 -13.88
C ARG A 179 -1.98 29.15 -12.96
N ALA A 180 -1.34 30.23 -12.55
CA ALA A 180 -0.19 30.19 -11.64
C ALA A 180 -0.55 29.54 -10.30
N ARG A 181 -1.70 29.90 -9.71
CA ARG A 181 -2.17 29.27 -8.45
C ARG A 181 -2.38 27.77 -8.62
N LEU A 182 -3.00 27.34 -9.73
CA LEU A 182 -3.22 25.91 -10.00
C LEU A 182 -1.89 25.16 -10.14
N LEU A 183 -0.92 25.73 -10.85
CA LEU A 183 0.41 25.14 -11.03
C LEU A 183 1.22 25.08 -9.72
N LEU A 184 1.11 26.08 -8.85
CA LEU A 184 1.76 26.05 -7.53
C LEU A 184 1.15 24.99 -6.62
N VAL A 185 -0.18 24.81 -6.63
CA VAL A 185 -0.82 23.73 -5.88
C VAL A 185 -0.45 22.37 -6.46
N ALA A 186 -0.39 22.23 -7.79
CA ALA A 186 0.08 21.01 -8.44
C ALA A 186 1.52 20.67 -8.04
N SER A 187 2.41 21.67 -8.00
CA SER A 187 3.79 21.53 -7.55
C SER A 187 3.88 21.00 -6.11
N GLU A 188 3.13 21.58 -5.18
CA GLU A 188 3.09 21.12 -3.79
C GLU A 188 2.58 19.66 -3.68
N LEU A 189 1.56 19.30 -4.47
CA LEU A 189 1.06 17.92 -4.52
C LEU A 189 2.10 16.96 -5.10
N HIS A 190 2.86 17.36 -6.11
CA HIS A 190 3.97 16.58 -6.65
C HIS A 190 5.09 16.36 -5.64
N LEU A 191 5.43 17.38 -4.83
CA LEU A 191 6.39 17.21 -3.73
C LEU A 191 5.87 16.21 -2.69
N ARG A 192 4.60 16.30 -2.29
CA ARG A 192 3.98 15.35 -1.35
C ARG A 192 3.95 13.92 -1.89
N ASN A 193 3.92 13.76 -3.21
CA ASN A 193 3.95 12.48 -3.90
C ASN A 193 5.36 11.95 -4.19
N ASP A 194 6.41 12.62 -3.68
CA ASP A 194 7.82 12.31 -3.95
C ASP A 194 8.14 12.31 -5.45
N THR A 195 7.64 13.30 -6.19
CA THR A 195 7.99 13.55 -7.59
C THR A 195 8.59 14.95 -7.77
N LEU A 196 9.90 15.10 -7.60
CA LEU A 196 10.61 16.40 -7.66
C LEU A 196 10.59 17.03 -9.04
N GLU A 197 10.91 16.27 -10.09
CA GLU A 197 10.97 16.80 -11.45
C GLU A 197 9.61 17.37 -11.92
N PRO A 198 8.47 16.68 -11.76
CA PRO A 198 7.16 17.28 -12.00
C PRO A 198 6.85 18.50 -11.12
N ALA A 199 7.24 18.47 -9.84
CA ALA A 199 7.03 19.61 -8.94
C ALA A 199 7.79 20.85 -9.41
N GLU A 200 9.05 20.68 -9.79
CA GLU A 200 9.89 21.74 -10.32
C GLU A 200 9.35 22.26 -11.65
N ALA A 201 8.94 21.35 -12.56
CA ALA A 201 8.37 21.72 -13.84
C ALA A 201 7.11 22.59 -13.68
N ALA A 202 6.20 22.20 -12.79
CA ALA A 202 4.99 22.97 -12.49
C ALA A 202 5.30 24.34 -11.86
N ALA A 203 6.21 24.42 -10.88
CA ALA A 203 6.63 25.69 -10.28
C ALA A 203 7.32 26.62 -11.29
N ARG A 204 8.20 26.05 -12.13
CA ARG A 204 8.90 26.78 -13.19
C ARG A 204 7.91 27.30 -14.23
N GLU A 205 6.92 26.51 -14.62
CA GLU A 205 5.86 26.96 -15.53
C GLU A 205 5.04 28.10 -14.91
N ALA A 206 4.72 28.03 -13.61
CA ALA A 206 4.04 29.12 -12.92
C ALA A 206 4.82 30.44 -12.97
N THR A 207 6.16 30.40 -12.89
CA THR A 207 7.00 31.62 -12.97
C THR A 207 7.08 32.24 -14.36
N LYS A 208 6.73 31.51 -15.42
CA LYS A 208 6.77 32.00 -16.82
C LYS A 208 5.56 32.82 -17.23
N LEU A 209 4.52 32.87 -16.40
CA LEU A 209 3.29 33.60 -16.68
C LEU A 209 3.52 35.11 -16.45
N ASP A 210 2.90 35.95 -17.27
CA ASP A 210 3.26 37.37 -17.36
C ASP A 210 2.56 38.19 -16.26
N GLU A 211 1.25 38.02 -16.12
CA GLU A 211 0.41 38.88 -15.27
C GLU A 211 0.23 38.33 -13.84
N LEU A 212 1.33 38.21 -13.08
CA LEU A 212 1.29 37.57 -11.76
C LEU A 212 1.13 38.54 -10.58
N GLY A 213 1.45 39.83 -10.75
CA GLY A 213 1.47 40.80 -9.67
C GLY A 213 2.24 40.29 -8.44
N GLY A 214 1.59 40.28 -7.27
CA GLY A 214 2.18 39.79 -6.02
C GLY A 214 2.48 38.28 -5.98
N LEU A 215 1.85 37.47 -6.84
CA LEU A 215 2.10 36.01 -6.90
C LEU A 215 3.47 35.67 -7.46
N ARG A 216 4.10 36.58 -8.22
CA ARG A 216 5.42 36.35 -8.82
C ARG A 216 6.47 35.95 -7.78
N LYS A 217 6.55 36.71 -6.68
CA LYS A 217 7.47 36.44 -5.57
C LYS A 217 7.21 35.10 -4.88
N ILE A 218 5.94 34.67 -4.82
CA ILE A 218 5.57 33.38 -4.23
C ILE A 218 6.00 32.24 -5.14
N ALA A 219 5.74 32.35 -6.44
CA ALA A 219 6.14 31.35 -7.42
C ALA A 219 7.67 31.21 -7.52
N GLU A 220 8.39 32.33 -7.55
CA GLU A 220 9.86 32.37 -7.55
C GLU A 220 10.44 31.73 -6.29
N ARG A 221 9.91 32.07 -5.10
CA ARG A 221 10.35 31.47 -3.84
C ARG A 221 10.06 29.97 -3.79
N ALA A 222 8.89 29.53 -4.27
CA ALA A 222 8.56 28.11 -4.32
C ALA A 222 9.52 27.34 -5.24
N LEU A 223 9.80 27.88 -6.43
CA LEU A 223 10.78 27.30 -7.35
C LEU A 223 12.18 27.27 -6.73
N GLU A 224 12.62 28.36 -6.10
CA GLU A 224 13.92 28.44 -5.43
C GLU A 224 14.05 27.37 -4.33
N GLN A 225 13.02 27.23 -3.49
CA GLN A 225 12.99 26.19 -2.45
C GLN A 225 13.08 24.78 -3.05
N ILE A 226 12.40 24.52 -4.17
CA ILE A 226 12.42 23.22 -4.85
C ILE A 226 13.79 22.96 -5.49
N VAL A 227 14.38 23.94 -6.15
CA VAL A 227 15.71 23.84 -6.78
C VAL A 227 16.82 23.67 -5.73
N GLN A 228 16.63 24.22 -4.53
CA GLN A 228 17.53 24.01 -3.40
C GLN A 228 17.43 22.60 -2.78
N ILE A 229 16.41 21.81 -3.14
CA ILE A 229 16.36 20.40 -2.73
C ILE A 229 17.49 19.68 -3.45
N ASP A 230 18.44 19.12 -2.69
CA ASP A 230 19.50 18.30 -3.23
C ASP A 230 18.91 17.10 -3.96
N GLN A 231 19.09 17.03 -5.29
CA GLN A 231 18.61 15.93 -6.12
C GLN A 231 19.16 14.58 -5.64
N GLY A 232 20.40 14.55 -5.13
CA GLY A 232 21.00 13.36 -4.54
C GLY A 232 20.26 12.92 -3.28
N GLU A 233 19.95 13.85 -2.38
CA GLU A 233 19.16 13.56 -1.18
C GLU A 233 17.75 13.10 -1.53
N PHE A 234 17.11 13.74 -2.51
CA PHE A 234 15.79 13.36 -2.98
C PHE A 234 15.76 11.94 -3.58
N ASP A 235 16.74 11.62 -4.42
CA ASP A 235 16.90 10.28 -5.01
C ASP A 235 17.16 9.22 -3.93
N LEU A 236 17.93 9.55 -2.90
CA LEU A 236 18.15 8.68 -1.74
C LEU A 236 16.85 8.45 -0.96
N ARG A 237 16.03 9.48 -0.72
CA ARG A 237 14.70 9.33 -0.08
C ARG A 237 13.76 8.46 -0.91
N LYS A 238 13.76 8.62 -2.24
CA LYS A 238 12.99 7.78 -3.17
C LYS A 238 13.50 6.34 -3.17
N ARG A 239 14.82 6.14 -3.20
CA ARG A 239 15.47 4.82 -3.11
C ARG A 239 15.12 4.14 -1.79
N ARG A 240 15.15 4.87 -0.67
CA ARG A 240 14.69 4.39 0.64
C ARG A 240 13.26 3.86 0.58
N LYS A 241 12.32 4.67 0.08
CA LYS A 241 10.90 4.27 -0.06
C LYS A 241 10.73 3.02 -0.94
N SER A 242 11.50 2.92 -2.03
CA SER A 242 11.52 1.74 -2.91
C SER A 242 12.06 0.49 -2.20
N LEU A 243 13.16 0.63 -1.45
CA LEU A 243 13.75 -0.45 -0.66
C LEU A 243 12.83 -0.92 0.46
N GLN A 244 12.11 -0.02 1.15
CA GLN A 244 11.10 -0.39 2.15
C GLN A 244 9.97 -1.22 1.53
N ARG A 245 9.47 -0.84 0.35
CA ARG A 245 8.49 -1.64 -0.41
C ARG A 245 9.06 -3.01 -0.79
N LYS A 246 10.30 -3.05 -1.26
CA LYS A 246 11.00 -4.30 -1.60
C LYS A 246 11.15 -5.20 -0.37
N LEU A 247 11.51 -4.64 0.78
CA LEU A 247 11.60 -5.35 2.05
C LEU A 247 10.26 -5.98 2.44
N ALA A 248 9.15 -5.24 2.30
CA ALA A 248 7.82 -5.77 2.59
C ALA A 248 7.42 -6.93 1.66
N ALA A 249 7.88 -6.92 0.41
CA ALA A 249 7.58 -7.96 -0.57
C ALA A 249 8.42 -9.23 -0.42
N THR A 250 9.73 -9.08 -0.10
CA THR A 250 10.72 -10.17 -0.06
C THR A 250 10.44 -11.18 1.06
N THR A 251 10.31 -12.45 0.68
CA THR A 251 10.10 -13.59 1.59
C THR A 251 11.36 -14.38 1.87
N ASP A 252 12.32 -14.39 0.94
CA ASP A 252 13.59 -15.09 1.10
C ASP A 252 14.43 -14.41 2.20
N PRO A 253 14.88 -15.12 3.24
CA PRO A 253 15.55 -14.53 4.40
C PRO A 253 16.89 -13.86 4.04
N VAL A 254 17.67 -14.47 3.14
CA VAL A 254 18.97 -13.93 2.71
C VAL A 254 18.77 -12.63 1.94
N ALA A 255 17.89 -12.62 0.94
CA ALA A 255 17.55 -11.42 0.20
C ALA A 255 16.96 -10.33 1.10
N ARG A 256 16.22 -10.70 2.15
CA ARG A 256 15.66 -9.74 3.12
C ARG A 256 16.76 -9.04 3.92
N LEU A 257 17.76 -9.78 4.42
CA LEU A 257 18.94 -9.20 5.08
C LEU A 257 19.71 -8.24 4.17
N GLN A 258 19.90 -8.60 2.89
CA GLN A 258 20.54 -7.70 1.91
C GLN A 258 19.77 -6.40 1.70
N VAL A 259 18.42 -6.44 1.71
CA VAL A 259 17.61 -5.23 1.61
C VAL A 259 17.75 -4.35 2.85
N PHE A 260 17.81 -4.94 4.05
CA PHE A 260 18.10 -4.18 5.28
C PHE A 260 19.46 -3.48 5.22
N SER A 261 20.53 -4.17 4.80
CA SER A 261 21.86 -3.54 4.67
C SER A 261 21.84 -2.33 3.72
N ARG A 262 21.11 -2.42 2.59
CA ARG A 262 20.95 -1.30 1.65
C ARG A 262 20.12 -0.15 2.23
N LEU A 263 19.09 -0.45 3.03
CA LEU A 263 18.30 0.56 3.73
C LEU A 263 19.16 1.32 4.73
N ARG A 264 19.95 0.59 5.52
CA ARG A 264 20.87 1.16 6.51
C ARG A 264 21.93 2.05 5.86
N GLU A 265 22.51 1.61 4.75
CA GLU A 265 23.43 2.42 3.96
C GLU A 265 22.76 3.70 3.46
N THR A 266 21.53 3.60 2.95
CA THR A 266 20.76 4.76 2.47
C THR A 266 20.47 5.75 3.60
N ALA A 267 20.04 5.27 4.77
CA ALA A 267 19.81 6.10 5.96
C ALA A 267 21.08 6.80 6.44
N ARG A 268 22.23 6.11 6.39
CA ARG A 268 23.53 6.68 6.74
C ARG A 268 23.95 7.80 5.78
N VAL A 269 23.75 7.64 4.48
CA VAL A 269 24.07 8.68 3.48
C VAL A 269 23.15 9.90 3.63
N LEU A 270 21.90 9.67 4.05
CA LEU A 270 20.94 10.73 4.37
C LEU A 270 21.20 11.44 5.72
N ASP A 271 22.17 10.96 6.51
CA ASP A 271 22.41 11.38 7.91
C ASP A 271 21.14 11.35 8.81
N ASP A 272 20.22 10.41 8.51
CA ASP A 272 18.96 10.23 9.24
C ASP A 272 19.18 9.23 10.39
N ARG A 273 19.59 9.74 11.56
CA ARG A 273 20.02 8.93 12.71
C ARG A 273 18.90 8.06 13.27
N ASP A 274 17.68 8.60 13.36
CA ASP A 274 16.54 7.88 13.92
C ASP A 274 16.14 6.71 13.01
N ASP A 275 16.11 6.95 11.69
CA ASP A 275 15.84 5.90 10.69
C ASP A 275 16.96 4.86 10.66
N LEU A 276 18.22 5.30 10.78
CA LEU A 276 19.38 4.41 10.87
C LEU A 276 19.29 3.48 12.08
N GLU A 277 18.93 4.00 13.25
CA GLU A 277 18.76 3.21 14.48
C GLU A 277 17.62 2.20 14.34
N GLU A 278 16.46 2.65 13.85
CA GLU A 278 15.29 1.79 13.68
C GLU A 278 15.53 0.66 12.67
N VAL A 279 16.11 0.97 11.50
CA VAL A 279 16.46 -0.05 10.50
C VAL A 279 17.48 -1.03 11.05
N THR A 280 18.47 -0.55 11.81
CA THR A 280 19.50 -1.39 12.43
C THR A 280 18.88 -2.35 13.45
N ARG A 281 17.98 -1.85 14.31
CA ARG A 281 17.26 -2.65 15.30
C ARG A 281 16.44 -3.76 14.63
N GLN A 282 15.65 -3.41 13.61
CA GLN A 282 14.86 -4.38 12.85
C GLN A 282 15.72 -5.44 12.14
N GLN A 283 16.88 -5.03 11.59
CA GLN A 283 17.83 -5.95 10.96
C GLN A 283 18.39 -6.95 11.97
N LEU A 284 18.80 -6.49 13.16
CA LEU A 284 19.35 -7.33 14.22
C LEU A 284 18.29 -8.30 14.77
N GLU A 285 17.09 -7.81 15.08
CA GLU A 285 15.97 -8.67 15.53
C GLU A 285 15.69 -9.78 14.52
N PHE A 286 15.67 -9.44 13.23
CA PHE A 286 15.46 -10.42 12.16
C PHE A 286 16.63 -11.42 12.04
N ALA A 287 17.87 -10.95 12.13
CA ALA A 287 19.05 -11.81 12.07
C ALA A 287 19.15 -12.77 13.27
N HIS A 288 18.87 -12.30 14.48
CA HIS A 288 18.85 -13.15 15.68
C HIS A 288 17.84 -14.30 15.55
N GLY A 289 16.63 -14.02 15.04
CA GLY A 289 15.63 -15.06 14.79
C GLY A 289 16.08 -16.12 13.76
N LEU A 290 16.98 -15.77 12.83
CA LEU A 290 17.56 -16.74 11.88
C LEU A 290 18.71 -17.55 12.49
N ILE A 291 19.47 -16.97 13.41
CA ILE A 291 20.61 -17.64 14.08
C ILE A 291 20.13 -18.78 14.99
N GLU A 292 18.98 -18.60 15.64
CA GLU A 292 18.33 -19.60 16.48
C GLU A 292 17.71 -20.77 15.69
N GLY A 293 17.60 -20.64 14.36
CA GLY A 293 17.04 -21.66 13.48
C GLY A 293 18.00 -22.79 13.08
N GLU A 294 17.51 -23.66 12.19
CA GLU A 294 18.30 -24.76 11.61
C GLU A 294 19.51 -24.24 10.82
N PRO A 295 20.64 -24.98 10.82
CA PRO A 295 21.85 -24.60 10.09
C PRO A 295 21.61 -24.51 8.59
N GLY A 296 22.23 -23.52 7.94
CA GLY A 296 22.15 -23.32 6.49
C GLY A 296 22.49 -21.88 6.07
N ALA A 297 22.37 -21.60 4.76
CA ALA A 297 22.79 -20.33 4.16
C ALA A 297 22.12 -19.08 4.79
N ALA A 298 20.91 -19.21 5.32
CA ALA A 298 20.23 -18.11 6.01
C ALA A 298 20.89 -17.74 7.35
N LYS A 299 21.39 -18.73 8.08
CA LYS A 299 22.13 -18.54 9.34
C LYS A 299 23.47 -17.87 9.06
N ASP A 300 24.20 -18.34 8.05
CA ASP A 300 25.49 -17.75 7.67
C ASP A 300 25.34 -16.27 7.26
N ALA A 301 24.32 -15.96 6.45
CA ALA A 301 24.01 -14.58 6.07
C ALA A 301 23.59 -13.72 7.27
N ALA A 302 22.89 -14.28 8.25
CA ALA A 302 22.52 -13.57 9.47
C ALA A 302 23.75 -13.23 10.33
N LEU A 303 24.70 -14.17 10.46
CA LEU A 303 25.97 -13.94 11.15
C LEU A 303 26.81 -12.85 10.49
N GLU A 304 26.90 -12.89 9.16
CA GLU A 304 27.57 -11.85 8.39
C GLU A 304 26.91 -10.48 8.60
N ALA A 305 25.58 -10.40 8.52
CA ALA A 305 24.85 -9.16 8.74
C ALA A 305 25.10 -8.58 10.15
N VAL A 306 25.09 -9.41 11.19
CA VAL A 306 25.35 -8.99 12.57
C VAL A 306 26.79 -8.49 12.72
N ARG A 307 27.78 -9.20 12.17
CA ARG A 307 29.18 -8.77 12.14
C ARG A 307 29.32 -7.40 11.48
N ASP A 308 28.65 -7.18 10.35
CA ASP A 308 28.72 -5.92 9.61
C ASP A 308 28.08 -4.75 10.38
N VAL A 309 27.03 -4.99 11.17
CA VAL A 309 26.46 -3.98 12.09
C VAL A 309 27.48 -3.57 13.14
N PHE A 310 28.03 -4.54 13.86
CA PHE A 310 28.93 -4.23 14.98
C PHE A 310 30.26 -3.63 14.50
N THR A 311 30.80 -4.10 13.38
CA THR A 311 31.99 -3.51 12.77
C THR A 311 31.77 -2.04 12.42
N ALA A 312 30.60 -1.69 11.86
CA ALA A 312 30.27 -0.31 11.53
C ALA A 312 30.08 0.58 12.77
N SER A 313 29.68 0.01 13.91
CA SER A 313 29.53 0.73 15.19
C SER A 313 30.85 0.95 15.94
N GLY A 314 31.94 0.28 15.54
CA GLY A 314 33.21 0.29 16.27
C GLY A 314 33.21 -0.47 17.61
N ASP A 315 32.11 -1.15 17.95
CA ASP A 315 31.96 -1.92 19.19
C ASP A 315 32.51 -3.35 19.02
N TYR A 316 33.84 -3.44 18.90
CA TYR A 316 34.54 -4.72 18.66
C TYR A 316 34.42 -5.69 19.84
N ALA A 317 34.15 -5.21 21.06
CA ALA A 317 33.94 -6.06 22.23
C ALA A 317 32.69 -6.94 22.06
N LYS A 318 31.58 -6.36 21.59
CA LYS A 318 30.35 -7.10 21.29
C LYS A 318 30.51 -8.08 20.12
N VAL A 319 31.37 -7.76 19.13
CA VAL A 319 31.69 -8.71 18.04
C VAL A 319 32.31 -9.98 18.62
N VAL A 320 33.30 -9.84 19.50
CA VAL A 320 34.03 -10.98 20.09
C VAL A 320 33.12 -11.82 20.97
N GLU A 321 32.27 -11.19 21.79
CA GLU A 321 31.28 -11.88 22.64
C GLU A 321 30.29 -12.70 21.78
N LEU A 322 29.78 -12.11 20.69
CA LEU A 322 28.86 -12.79 19.79
C LEU A 322 29.50 -13.99 19.08
N TYR A 323 30.76 -13.89 18.69
CA TYR A 323 31.52 -15.03 18.16
C TYR A 323 31.83 -16.08 19.22
N GLY A 324 32.06 -15.67 20.47
CA GLY A 324 32.23 -16.58 21.62
C GLY A 324 30.97 -17.41 21.88
N ASP A 325 29.80 -16.76 21.87
CA ASP A 325 28.49 -17.41 22.03
C ASP A 325 28.15 -18.36 20.87
N LEU A 326 28.59 -18.03 19.66
CA LEU A 326 28.40 -18.92 18.50
C LEU A 326 29.34 -20.11 18.52
N ALA A 327 30.59 -19.91 18.95
CA ALA A 327 31.59 -20.97 19.05
C ALA A 327 31.26 -21.97 20.17
N SER A 328 30.73 -21.50 21.31
CA SER A 328 30.29 -22.36 22.40
C SER A 328 29.11 -23.24 21.98
N ARG A 329 28.11 -22.67 21.29
CA ARG A 329 26.95 -23.42 20.77
C ARG A 329 27.29 -24.38 19.64
N ALA A 330 28.29 -24.07 18.80
CA ALA A 330 28.74 -24.96 17.73
C ALA A 330 29.54 -26.18 18.25
N GLY A 331 30.10 -26.09 19.47
CA GLY A 331 30.80 -27.19 20.13
C GLY A 331 29.89 -28.16 20.89
N GLU A 332 28.61 -27.83 21.06
CA GLU A 332 27.61 -28.66 21.77
C GLU A 332 26.72 -29.52 20.85
N ALA A 333 26.92 -29.43 19.52
CA ALA A 333 26.22 -30.23 18.50
C ALA A 333 27.12 -31.32 17.92
#